data_AF-A0A2V0Q552-F1
#
_entry.id   AF-A0A2V0Q552-F1
#
_cell.length_a   1.000
_cell.length_b   1.000
_cell.length_c   1.000
_cell.angle_alpha   90.00
_cell.angle_beta   90.00
_cell.angle_gamma   90.00
#
_symmetry.space_group_name_H-M   'P 1'
#
loop_
_entity.id
_entity.type
_entity.pdbx_description
1 polymer ?
#
loop_
_entity_poly.entity_id
_entity_poly.type
_entity_poly.pdbx_seq_one_letter_code
_entity_poly.pdbx_strand_id
1 'polypeptide(L)'
;MEELRHHLQQLPGDLQAEIAAHVGDWGGMNYIEITDKHIHAANHLISSKRALVRPTDIEFANTPKEKMRTAPGNGGLVDLVAEVRSFIDSVFDSVLVLENFKRSIEDLLARLLELGRQHAERLAQEAAQRQAEEAARRHAEEQAAQQRAIEAALQLAQRQVEEAEHALALRNAEETRTREAESRHAVEVTFGPEASREIDDAIKVLRGTIEIAITDFSNAINPHGALDMSRLETIQNMSTTH
;
A
#
# COMPACT_ATOMS: atom_id res chain seq x y z
N MET A 1 -5.97 24.91 -19.38
CA MET A 1 -5.96 26.28 -19.94
C MET A 1 -6.77 26.38 -21.23
N GLU A 2 -6.94 25.29 -21.99
CA GLU A 2 -7.69 25.30 -23.26
C GLU A 2 -9.18 25.61 -23.08
N GLU A 3 -9.85 25.08 -22.05
CA GLU A 3 -11.26 25.39 -21.77
C GLU A 3 -11.52 26.87 -21.50
N LEU A 4 -10.70 27.54 -20.69
CA LEU A 4 -10.83 28.99 -20.47
C LEU A 4 -10.65 29.76 -21.78
N ARG A 5 -9.66 29.39 -22.61
CA ARG A 5 -9.45 30.00 -23.93
C ARG A 5 -10.65 29.78 -24.85
N HIS A 6 -11.24 28.59 -24.80
CA HIS A 6 -12.43 28.26 -25.58
C HIS A 6 -13.61 29.16 -25.19
N HIS A 7 -13.89 29.30 -23.89
CA HIS A 7 -14.95 30.20 -23.41
C HIS A 7 -14.67 31.68 -23.74
N LEU A 8 -13.40 32.11 -23.69
CA LEU A 8 -13.02 33.47 -24.11
C LEU A 8 -13.23 33.70 -25.62
N GLN A 9 -13.02 32.69 -26.46
CA GLN A 9 -13.25 32.77 -27.90
C GLN A 9 -14.73 32.77 -28.28
N GLN A 10 -15.62 32.30 -27.40
CA GLN A 10 -17.06 32.36 -27.60
C GLN A 10 -17.65 33.75 -27.34
N LEU A 11 -16.89 34.65 -26.71
CA LEU A 11 -17.32 36.02 -26.47
C LEU A 11 -17.24 36.87 -27.75
N PRO A 12 -18.16 37.83 -27.93
CA PRO A 12 -18.00 38.91 -28.89
C PRO A 12 -16.67 39.64 -28.68
N GLY A 13 -16.01 40.05 -29.77
CA GLY A 13 -14.67 40.65 -29.73
C GLY A 13 -14.56 41.86 -28.80
N ASP A 14 -15.60 42.69 -28.73
CA ASP A 14 -15.62 43.87 -27.85
C ASP A 14 -15.61 43.46 -26.37
N LEU A 15 -16.42 42.45 -25.99
CA LEU A 15 -16.46 41.93 -24.62
C LEU A 15 -15.17 41.17 -24.28
N GLN A 16 -14.58 40.47 -25.25
CA GLN A 16 -13.30 39.81 -25.07
C GLN A 16 -12.20 40.84 -24.78
N ALA A 17 -12.18 41.96 -25.50
CA ALA A 17 -11.22 43.05 -25.27
C ALA A 17 -11.44 43.74 -23.91
N GLU A 18 -12.69 43.99 -23.51
CA GLU A 18 -13.03 44.53 -22.20
C GLU A 18 -12.58 43.60 -21.06
N ILE A 19 -12.84 42.28 -21.17
CA ILE A 19 -12.37 41.30 -20.19
C ILE A 19 -10.84 41.29 -20.15
N ALA A 20 -10.17 41.27 -21.30
CA ALA A 20 -8.71 41.26 -21.36
C ALA A 20 -8.11 42.53 -20.71
N ALA A 21 -8.74 43.69 -20.91
CA ALA A 21 -8.32 44.93 -20.27
C ALA A 21 -8.48 44.88 -18.74
N HIS A 22 -9.56 44.27 -18.25
CA HIS A 22 -9.81 44.14 -16.81
C HIS A 22 -8.95 43.07 -16.12
N VAL A 23 -8.69 41.96 -16.82
CA VAL A 23 -7.82 40.90 -16.33
C VAL A 23 -6.35 41.33 -16.37
N GLY A 24 -5.94 42.10 -17.37
CA GLY A 24 -4.54 42.53 -17.53
C GLY A 24 -3.57 41.37 -17.68
N ASP A 25 -2.34 41.53 -17.19
CA ASP A 25 -1.34 40.46 -17.21
C ASP A 25 -1.65 39.37 -16.16
N TRP A 26 -1.42 38.13 -16.57
CA TRP A 26 -1.68 36.90 -15.84
C TRP A 26 -0.51 35.92 -15.99
N GLY A 27 0.63 36.39 -16.50
CA GLY A 27 1.89 35.65 -16.52
C GLY A 27 2.32 35.22 -15.11
N GLY A 28 2.67 33.94 -14.96
CA GLY A 28 3.13 33.36 -13.69
C GLY A 28 2.03 32.97 -12.70
N MET A 29 0.76 33.26 -13.00
CA MET A 29 -0.37 32.81 -12.17
C MET A 29 -0.72 31.35 -12.46
N ASN A 30 -1.24 30.65 -11.46
CA ASN A 30 -1.75 29.31 -11.64
C ASN A 30 -3.15 29.31 -12.28
N TYR A 31 -3.60 28.18 -12.82
CA TYR A 31 -4.85 28.13 -13.58
C TYR A 31 -6.09 28.50 -12.74
N ILE A 32 -6.09 28.20 -11.44
CA ILE A 32 -7.20 28.53 -10.53
C ILE A 32 -7.27 30.05 -10.34
N GLU A 33 -6.16 30.68 -10.00
CA GLU A 33 -6.04 32.14 -9.83
C GLU A 33 -6.45 32.89 -11.08
N ILE A 34 -6.00 32.39 -12.22
CA ILE A 34 -6.35 32.92 -13.53
C ILE A 34 -7.87 32.88 -13.75
N THR A 35 -8.48 31.72 -13.51
CA THR A 35 -9.92 31.49 -13.74
C THR A 35 -10.75 32.38 -12.82
N ASP A 36 -10.36 32.49 -11.55
CA ASP A 36 -10.96 33.38 -10.55
C ASP A 36 -10.88 34.86 -10.95
N LYS A 37 -9.72 35.31 -11.46
CA LYS A 37 -9.54 36.67 -11.96
C LYS A 37 -10.48 37.01 -13.13
N HIS A 38 -10.74 36.05 -14.02
CA HIS A 38 -11.69 36.22 -15.12
C HIS A 38 -13.14 36.31 -14.64
N ILE A 39 -13.50 35.58 -13.57
CA ILE A 39 -14.82 35.70 -12.92
C ILE A 39 -14.98 37.09 -12.30
N HIS A 40 -13.95 37.60 -11.62
CA HIS A 40 -13.95 38.96 -11.07
C HIS A 40 -14.09 40.03 -12.16
N ALA A 41 -13.37 39.90 -13.27
CA ALA A 41 -13.51 40.78 -14.42
C ALA A 41 -14.94 40.76 -14.99
N ALA A 42 -15.52 39.58 -15.20
CA ALA A 42 -16.88 39.43 -15.70
C ALA A 42 -17.91 40.07 -14.74
N ASN A 43 -17.79 39.84 -13.43
CA ASN A 43 -18.66 40.46 -12.43
C ASN A 43 -18.58 41.99 -12.49
N HIS A 44 -17.37 42.55 -12.57
CA HIS A 44 -17.19 43.99 -12.66
C HIS A 44 -17.84 44.57 -13.93
N LEU A 45 -17.66 43.93 -15.08
CA LEU A 45 -18.26 44.37 -16.34
C LEU A 45 -19.78 44.27 -16.30
N ILE A 46 -20.35 43.19 -15.74
CA ILE A 46 -21.80 43.05 -15.56
C ILE A 46 -22.35 44.21 -14.72
N SER A 47 -21.72 44.49 -13.57
CA SER A 47 -22.11 45.60 -12.70
C SER A 47 -21.98 46.95 -13.40
N SER A 48 -20.87 47.18 -14.11
CA SER A 48 -20.60 48.43 -14.82
C SER A 48 -21.60 48.67 -15.94
N LYS A 49 -21.90 47.65 -16.76
CA LYS A 49 -22.86 47.75 -17.86
C LYS A 49 -24.28 47.97 -17.36
N ARG A 50 -24.69 47.27 -16.29
CA ARG A 50 -26.00 47.50 -15.65
C ARG A 50 -26.15 48.93 -15.12
N ALA A 51 -25.08 49.52 -14.59
CA ALA A 51 -25.09 50.89 -14.08
C ALA A 51 -25.28 51.95 -15.18
N LEU A 52 -25.03 51.61 -16.44
CA LEU A 52 -25.25 52.53 -17.57
C LEU A 52 -26.73 52.74 -17.90
N VAL A 53 -27.61 51.80 -17.53
CA VAL A 53 -29.05 51.89 -17.79
C VAL A 53 -29.74 52.45 -16.56
N ARG A 54 -30.27 53.67 -16.65
CA ARG A 54 -31.03 54.28 -15.55
C ARG A 54 -32.51 53.95 -15.68
N PRO A 55 -33.27 53.91 -14.56
CA PRO A 55 -34.72 53.74 -14.59
C PRO A 55 -35.43 54.72 -15.53
N THR A 56 -34.96 55.97 -15.59
CA THR A 56 -35.50 57.01 -16.49
C THR A 56 -35.33 56.66 -17.97
N ASP A 57 -34.23 55.99 -18.34
CA ASP A 57 -33.96 55.58 -19.71
C ASP A 57 -34.91 54.43 -20.11
N ILE A 58 -35.21 53.52 -19.17
CA ILE A 58 -36.19 52.44 -19.33
C ILE A 58 -37.61 53.00 -19.48
N GLU A 59 -38.01 53.96 -18.63
CA GLU A 59 -39.32 54.62 -18.72
C GLU A 59 -39.48 55.34 -20.05
N PHE A 60 -38.43 56.04 -20.50
CA PHE A 60 -38.42 56.74 -21.77
C PHE A 60 -38.54 55.78 -22.96
N ALA A 61 -37.77 54.68 -22.98
CA ALA A 61 -37.84 53.64 -24.02
C ALA A 61 -39.20 52.93 -24.11
N ASN A 62 -39.95 52.87 -23.00
CA ASN A 62 -41.28 52.27 -22.92
C ASN A 62 -42.42 53.26 -23.19
N THR A 63 -42.12 54.50 -23.60
CA THR A 63 -43.16 55.48 -23.93
C THR A 63 -44.02 54.95 -25.08
N PRO A 64 -45.36 54.90 -24.96
CA PRO A 64 -46.24 54.48 -26.05
C PRO A 64 -46.19 55.46 -27.22
N LYS A 65 -46.21 54.93 -28.46
CA LYS A 65 -46.23 55.75 -29.69
C LYS A 65 -47.37 56.77 -29.71
N GLU A 66 -48.51 56.45 -29.12
CA GLU A 66 -49.69 57.34 -29.02
C GLU A 66 -49.44 58.59 -28.18
N LYS A 67 -48.51 58.53 -27.22
CA LYS A 67 -48.09 59.68 -26.39
C LYS A 67 -47.03 60.53 -27.08
N MET A 68 -46.42 60.05 -28.16
CA MET A 68 -45.47 60.77 -29.00
C MET A 68 -46.24 61.56 -30.07
N ARG A 69 -46.79 62.73 -29.71
CA ARG A 69 -47.46 63.60 -30.69
C ARG A 69 -46.47 63.98 -31.80
N THR A 70 -46.67 63.43 -32.99
CA THR A 70 -45.99 63.86 -34.21
C THR A 70 -46.58 65.18 -34.68
N ALA A 71 -45.98 66.30 -34.27
CA ALA A 71 -46.15 67.53 -35.05
C ALA A 71 -45.56 67.29 -36.46
N PRO A 72 -46.20 67.78 -37.54
CA PRO A 72 -45.67 67.62 -38.89
C PRO A 72 -44.28 68.27 -38.96
N GLY A 73 -43.24 67.46 -39.07
CA GLY A 73 -41.82 67.87 -39.04
C GLY A 73 -40.95 67.27 -37.94
N ASN A 74 -41.52 66.64 -36.90
CA ASN A 74 -40.76 66.09 -35.76
C ASN A 74 -40.65 64.55 -35.78
N GLY A 75 -39.82 63.99 -36.67
CA GLY A 75 -39.38 62.58 -36.60
C GLY A 75 -38.45 62.28 -35.41
N GLY A 76 -37.79 63.31 -34.86
CA GLY A 76 -36.69 63.14 -33.91
C GLY A 76 -37.01 62.49 -32.55
N LEU A 77 -38.25 62.57 -32.04
CA LEU A 77 -38.60 61.92 -30.76
C LEU A 77 -38.77 60.41 -30.91
N VAL A 78 -39.32 59.96 -32.04
CA VAL A 78 -39.48 58.53 -32.33
C VAL A 78 -38.11 57.89 -32.56
N ASP A 79 -37.23 58.59 -33.28
CA ASP A 79 -35.86 58.16 -33.53
C ASP A 79 -35.04 58.09 -32.24
N LEU A 80 -35.16 59.10 -31.35
CA LEU A 80 -34.49 59.11 -30.05
C LEU A 80 -34.97 57.97 -29.13
N VAL A 81 -36.27 57.68 -29.11
CA VAL A 81 -36.80 56.55 -28.34
C VAL A 81 -36.31 55.21 -28.89
N ALA A 82 -36.21 55.08 -30.22
CA ALA A 82 -35.66 53.90 -30.87
C ALA A 82 -34.15 53.72 -30.54
N GLU A 83 -33.38 54.81 -30.51
CA GLU A 83 -31.97 54.81 -30.14
C GLU A 83 -31.76 54.39 -28.67
N VAL A 84 -32.51 54.97 -27.74
CA VAL A 84 -32.45 54.60 -26.31
C VAL A 84 -32.85 53.14 -26.11
N ARG A 85 -33.88 52.66 -26.82
CA ARG A 85 -34.28 51.24 -26.78
C ARG A 85 -33.18 50.32 -27.32
N SER A 86 -32.59 50.66 -28.47
CA SER A 86 -31.48 49.90 -29.04
C SER A 86 -30.26 49.84 -28.12
N PHE A 87 -29.96 50.94 -27.42
CA PHE A 87 -28.90 50.99 -26.42
C PHE A 87 -29.20 50.06 -25.25
N ILE A 88 -30.42 50.13 -24.70
CA ILE A 88 -30.85 49.27 -23.58
C ILE A 88 -30.79 47.80 -23.97
N ASP A 89 -31.31 47.43 -25.14
CA ASP A 89 -31.29 46.05 -25.64
C ASP A 89 -29.83 45.56 -25.80
N SER A 90 -28.93 46.39 -26.36
CA SER A 90 -27.49 46.06 -26.47
C SER A 90 -26.80 45.84 -25.12
N VAL A 91 -27.14 46.65 -24.10
CA VAL A 91 -26.63 46.48 -22.74
C VAL A 91 -27.13 45.17 -22.14
N PHE A 92 -28.42 44.85 -22.28
CA PHE A 92 -29.00 43.61 -21.76
C PHE A 92 -28.41 42.38 -22.44
N ASP A 93 -28.24 42.40 -23.76
CA ASP A 93 -27.59 41.31 -24.50
C ASP A 93 -26.14 41.11 -24.04
N SER A 94 -25.39 42.20 -23.87
CA SER A 94 -24.01 42.14 -23.36
C SER A 94 -23.94 41.55 -21.95
N VAL A 95 -24.86 41.94 -21.07
CA VAL A 95 -24.95 41.41 -19.70
C VAL A 95 -25.30 39.93 -19.72
N LEU A 96 -26.24 39.50 -20.55
CA LEU A 96 -26.63 38.09 -20.69
C LEU A 96 -25.44 37.23 -21.15
N VAL A 97 -24.70 37.69 -22.16
CA VAL A 97 -23.50 37.01 -22.65
C VAL A 97 -22.44 36.90 -21.55
N LEU A 98 -22.19 37.98 -20.81
CA LEU A 98 -21.24 37.97 -19.69
C LEU A 98 -21.68 37.06 -18.53
N GLU A 99 -22.98 36.97 -18.23
CA GLU A 99 -23.50 36.06 -17.21
C GLU A 99 -23.34 34.60 -17.60
N ASN A 100 -23.58 34.26 -18.87
CA ASN A 100 -23.35 32.92 -19.39
C ASN A 100 -21.86 32.56 -19.36
N PHE A 101 -20.99 33.49 -19.80
CA PHE A 101 -19.54 33.31 -19.69
C PHE A 101 -19.12 33.10 -18.23
N LYS A 102 -19.52 34.00 -17.32
CA LYS A 102 -19.22 33.90 -15.89
C LYS A 102 -19.61 32.52 -15.34
N ARG A 103 -20.83 32.06 -15.60
CA ARG A 103 -21.31 30.76 -15.15
C ARG A 103 -20.44 29.62 -15.66
N SER A 104 -20.08 29.64 -16.94
CA SER A 104 -19.20 28.61 -17.52
C SER A 104 -17.81 28.57 -16.89
N ILE A 105 -17.27 29.75 -16.52
CA ILE A 105 -15.97 29.87 -15.85
C ILE A 105 -16.07 29.48 -14.36
N GLU A 106 -17.18 29.77 -13.69
CA GLU A 106 -17.45 29.28 -12.32
C GLU A 106 -17.51 27.74 -12.27
N ASP A 107 -18.18 27.11 -13.24
CA ASP A 107 -18.23 25.66 -13.37
C ASP A 107 -16.83 25.06 -13.67
N LEU A 108 -16.01 25.77 -14.46
CA LEU A 108 -14.61 25.41 -14.68
C LEU A 108 -13.79 25.51 -13.38
N LEU A 109 -13.91 26.62 -12.65
CA LEU A 109 -13.20 26.83 -11.38
C LEU A 109 -13.53 25.74 -10.36
N ALA A 110 -14.81 25.40 -10.21
CA ALA A 110 -15.26 24.34 -9.32
C ALA A 110 -14.61 22.99 -9.67
N ARG A 111 -14.55 22.64 -10.96
CA ARG A 111 -13.89 21.42 -11.44
C ARG A 111 -12.39 21.42 -11.18
N LEU A 112 -11.71 22.56 -11.39
CA LEU A 112 -10.28 22.68 -11.11
C LEU A 112 -9.95 22.51 -9.62
N LEU A 113 -10.76 23.10 -8.73
CA LEU A 113 -10.61 22.94 -7.29
C LEU A 113 -10.79 21.48 -6.86
N GLU A 114 -11.81 20.81 -7.39
CA GLU A 114 -12.09 19.40 -7.08
C GLU A 114 -10.98 18.47 -7.59
N LEU A 115 -10.47 18.71 -8.81
CA LEU A 115 -9.30 17.99 -9.34
C LEU A 115 -8.07 18.17 -8.45
N GLY A 116 -7.84 19.39 -7.96
CA GLY A 116 -6.76 19.69 -7.02
C GLY A 116 -6.91 18.91 -5.71
N ARG A 117 -8.12 18.90 -5.14
CA ARG A 117 -8.45 18.14 -3.92
C ARG A 117 -8.20 16.64 -4.12
N GLN A 118 -8.71 16.06 -5.19
CA GLN A 118 -8.54 14.63 -5.50
C GLN A 118 -7.07 14.25 -5.72
N HIS A 119 -6.27 15.14 -6.31
CA HIS A 119 -4.85 14.89 -6.48
C HIS A 119 -4.11 14.92 -5.14
N ALA A 120 -4.40 15.92 -4.29
CA ALA A 120 -3.83 16.01 -2.96
C ALA A 120 -4.21 14.79 -2.09
N GLU A 121 -5.46 14.33 -2.19
CA GLU A 121 -5.94 13.13 -1.48
C GLU A 121 -5.22 11.87 -1.93
N ARG A 122 -5.03 11.69 -3.24
CA ARG A 122 -4.25 10.56 -3.77
C ARG A 122 -2.82 10.58 -3.26
N LEU A 123 -2.15 11.73 -3.29
CA LEU A 123 -0.79 11.84 -2.77
C LEU A 123 -0.72 11.54 -1.27
N ALA A 124 -1.67 12.02 -0.49
CA ALA A 124 -1.76 11.73 0.94
C ALA A 124 -2.01 10.23 1.20
N GLN A 125 -2.90 9.61 0.42
CA GLN A 125 -3.22 8.19 0.53
C GLN A 125 -2.05 7.30 0.13
N GLU A 126 -1.34 7.63 -0.96
CA GLU A 126 -0.12 6.95 -1.37
C GLU A 126 0.98 7.08 -0.31
N ALA A 127 1.16 8.27 0.29
CA ALA A 127 2.11 8.49 1.37
C ALA A 127 1.76 7.64 2.60
N ALA A 128 0.48 7.59 2.98
CA ALA A 128 0.00 6.75 4.09
C ALA A 128 0.18 5.26 3.79
N GLN A 129 -0.08 4.82 2.56
CA GLN A 129 0.12 3.43 2.15
C GLN A 129 1.60 3.03 2.21
N ARG A 130 2.52 3.87 1.72
CA ARG A 130 3.95 3.61 1.83
C ARG A 130 4.40 3.48 3.28
N GLN A 131 3.92 4.37 4.16
CA GLN A 131 4.23 4.28 5.58
C GLN A 131 3.69 2.99 6.22
N ALA A 132 2.47 2.59 5.88
CA ALA A 132 1.88 1.35 6.38
C ALA A 132 2.62 0.11 5.87
N GLU A 133 3.03 0.11 4.60
CA GLU A 133 3.80 -0.98 4.00
C GLU A 133 5.20 -1.09 4.62
N GLU A 134 5.89 0.03 4.82
CA GLU A 134 7.17 0.05 5.52
C GLU A 134 7.05 -0.46 6.96
N ALA A 135 6.00 -0.07 7.68
CA ALA A 135 5.75 -0.56 9.04
C ALA A 135 5.47 -2.08 9.04
N ALA A 136 4.67 -2.57 8.08
CA ALA A 136 4.41 -4.00 7.94
C ALA A 136 5.67 -4.80 7.61
N ARG A 137 6.53 -4.27 6.73
CA ARG A 137 7.82 -4.90 6.39
C ARG A 137 8.74 -4.98 7.60
N ARG A 138 8.88 -3.90 8.38
CA ARG A 138 9.70 -3.91 9.61
C ARG A 138 9.20 -4.96 10.59
N HIS A 139 7.89 -5.04 10.80
CA HIS A 139 7.32 -6.08 11.69
C HIS A 139 7.57 -7.50 11.17
N ALA A 140 7.46 -7.74 9.86
CA ALA A 140 7.77 -9.05 9.29
C ALA A 140 9.26 -9.41 9.41
N GLU A 141 10.16 -8.45 9.19
CA GLU A 141 11.60 -8.62 9.37
C GLU A 141 11.97 -8.89 10.83
N GLU A 142 11.37 -8.16 11.77
CA GLU A 142 11.53 -8.38 13.22
C GLU A 142 11.06 -9.77 13.64
N GLN A 143 9.91 -10.23 13.15
CA GLN A 143 9.40 -11.58 13.42
C GLN A 143 10.32 -12.67 12.85
N ALA A 144 10.80 -12.49 11.62
CA ALA A 144 11.74 -13.42 11.01
C ALA A 144 13.10 -13.46 11.76
N ALA A 145 13.59 -12.30 12.21
CA ALA A 145 14.81 -12.23 13.02
C ALA A 145 14.63 -12.92 14.38
N GLN A 146 13.47 -12.74 15.04
CA GLN A 146 13.16 -13.43 16.29
C GLN A 146 13.09 -14.95 16.09
N GLN A 147 12.43 -15.44 15.04
CA GLN A 147 12.39 -16.87 14.74
C GLN A 147 13.78 -17.45 14.52
N ARG A 148 14.63 -16.77 13.73
CA ARG A 148 16.03 -17.20 13.55
C ARG A 148 16.82 -17.21 14.86
N ALA A 149 16.59 -16.26 15.75
CA ALA A 149 17.24 -16.23 17.06
C ALA A 149 16.78 -17.40 17.94
N ILE A 150 15.49 -17.75 17.92
CA ILE A 150 14.94 -18.91 18.64
C ILE A 150 15.53 -20.21 18.07
N GLU A 151 15.54 -20.37 16.75
CA GLU A 151 16.12 -21.55 16.09
C GLU A 151 17.62 -21.70 16.40
N ALA A 152 18.39 -20.61 16.35
CA ALA A 152 19.80 -20.62 16.69
C ALA A 152 20.04 -20.99 18.17
N ALA A 153 19.21 -20.46 19.09
CA ALA A 153 19.28 -20.82 20.50
C ALA A 153 18.95 -22.29 20.74
N LEU A 154 17.96 -22.83 20.03
CA LEU A 154 17.59 -24.25 20.10
C LEU A 154 18.74 -25.15 19.58
N GLN A 155 19.35 -24.80 18.45
CA GLN A 155 20.50 -25.54 17.90
C GLN A 155 21.69 -25.50 18.85
N LEU A 156 21.95 -24.36 19.51
CA LEU A 156 23.00 -24.25 20.49
C LEU A 156 22.72 -25.13 21.73
N ALA A 157 21.48 -25.15 22.20
CA ALA A 157 21.08 -26.03 23.30
C ALA A 157 21.26 -27.51 22.93
N GLN A 158 20.87 -27.92 21.71
CA GLN A 158 21.09 -29.29 21.22
C GLN A 158 22.57 -29.66 21.21
N ARG A 159 23.45 -28.79 20.69
CA ARG A 159 24.90 -29.03 20.72
C ARG A 159 25.43 -29.18 22.13
N GLN A 160 24.97 -28.37 23.09
CA GLN A 160 25.42 -28.51 24.48
C GLN A 160 24.96 -29.83 25.11
N VAL A 161 23.77 -30.33 24.74
CA VAL A 161 23.31 -31.65 25.18
C VAL A 161 24.18 -32.76 24.58
N GLU A 162 24.43 -32.72 23.26
CA GLU A 162 25.30 -33.70 22.59
C GLU A 162 26.73 -33.70 23.16
N GLU A 163 27.31 -32.52 23.39
CA GLU A 163 28.63 -32.37 24.01
C GLU A 163 28.65 -32.91 25.45
N ALA A 164 27.60 -32.65 26.23
CA ALA A 164 27.46 -33.18 27.58
C ALA A 164 27.30 -34.70 27.60
N GLU A 165 26.51 -35.26 26.68
CA GLU A 165 26.35 -36.71 26.50
C GLU A 165 27.69 -37.36 26.12
N HIS A 166 28.43 -36.77 25.19
CA HIS A 166 29.77 -37.25 24.83
C HIS A 166 30.75 -37.20 26.01
N ALA A 167 30.74 -36.10 26.78
CA ALA A 167 31.59 -35.98 27.97
C ALA A 167 31.22 -37.02 29.05
N LEU A 168 29.93 -37.28 29.26
CA LEU A 168 29.46 -38.33 30.16
C LEU A 168 29.85 -39.73 29.68
N ALA A 169 29.73 -40.01 28.38
CA ALA A 169 30.15 -41.28 27.79
C ALA A 169 31.66 -41.52 27.96
N LEU A 170 32.47 -40.49 27.73
CA LEU A 170 33.93 -40.54 27.97
C LEU A 170 34.24 -40.83 29.44
N ARG A 171 33.59 -40.12 30.37
CA ARG A 171 33.77 -40.32 31.81
C ARG A 171 33.38 -41.74 32.24
N ASN A 172 32.24 -42.23 31.76
CA ASN A 172 31.78 -43.60 32.05
C ASN A 172 32.76 -44.65 31.51
N ALA A 173 33.30 -44.44 30.29
CA ALA A 173 34.30 -45.34 29.71
C ALA A 173 35.64 -45.31 30.46
N GLU A 174 36.02 -44.16 31.03
CA GLU A 174 37.19 -44.05 31.90
C GLU A 174 36.95 -44.75 33.24
N GLU A 175 35.78 -44.57 33.85
CA GLU A 175 35.42 -45.21 35.12
C GLU A 175 35.29 -46.74 34.99
N THR A 176 34.81 -47.26 33.87
CA THR A 176 34.83 -48.71 33.60
C THR A 176 36.26 -49.23 33.45
N ARG A 177 37.13 -48.51 32.72
CA ARG A 177 38.55 -48.90 32.57
C ARG A 177 39.29 -48.89 33.91
N THR A 178 39.06 -47.90 34.77
CA THR A 178 39.70 -47.84 36.08
C THR A 178 39.21 -48.97 36.98
N ARG A 179 37.90 -49.23 37.04
CA ARG A 179 37.36 -50.39 37.78
C ARG A 179 37.88 -51.73 37.26
N GLU A 180 37.99 -51.90 35.95
CA GLU A 180 38.58 -53.11 35.35
C GLU A 180 40.05 -53.27 35.73
N ALA A 181 40.83 -52.19 35.69
CA ALA A 181 42.24 -52.19 36.09
C ALA A 181 42.40 -52.49 37.59
N GLU A 182 41.57 -51.90 38.44
CA GLU A 182 41.52 -52.17 39.88
C GLU A 182 41.14 -53.63 40.17
N SER A 183 40.15 -54.17 39.47
CA SER A 183 39.74 -55.57 39.59
C SER A 183 40.86 -56.54 39.17
N ARG A 184 41.51 -56.28 38.02
CA ARG A 184 42.66 -57.06 37.57
C ARG A 184 43.81 -56.99 38.57
N HIS A 185 44.12 -55.81 39.07
CA HIS A 185 45.16 -55.62 40.07
C HIS A 185 44.84 -56.36 41.38
N ALA A 186 43.59 -56.33 41.83
CA ALA A 186 43.15 -57.08 43.00
C ALA A 186 43.32 -58.59 42.81
N VAL A 187 42.96 -59.14 41.64
CA VAL A 187 43.15 -60.56 41.32
C VAL A 187 44.64 -60.92 41.31
N GLU A 188 45.48 -60.10 40.68
CA GLU A 188 46.94 -60.30 40.61
C GLU A 188 47.59 -60.29 42.01
N VAL A 189 47.21 -59.34 42.88
CA VAL A 189 47.74 -59.24 44.26
C VAL A 189 47.29 -60.43 45.13
N THR A 190 46.08 -60.95 44.91
CA THR A 190 45.49 -61.99 45.78
C THR A 190 45.89 -63.41 45.37
N PHE A 191 46.00 -63.67 44.06
CA PHE A 191 46.20 -65.02 43.50
C PHE A 191 47.50 -65.18 42.72
N GLY A 192 48.26 -64.10 42.49
CA GLY A 192 49.51 -64.10 41.75
C GLY A 192 49.37 -63.90 40.23
N PRO A 193 50.46 -63.55 39.54
CA PRO A 193 50.45 -63.14 38.14
C PRO A 193 50.16 -64.29 37.15
N GLU A 194 50.51 -65.54 37.49
CA GLU A 194 50.17 -66.69 36.65
C GLU A 194 48.66 -66.95 36.61
N ALA A 195 47.99 -66.93 37.77
CA ALA A 195 46.54 -67.13 37.87
C ALA A 195 45.76 -66.03 37.13
N SER A 196 46.23 -64.78 37.18
CA SER A 196 45.63 -63.67 36.43
C SER A 196 45.69 -63.88 34.91
N ARG A 197 46.79 -64.45 34.38
CA ARG A 197 46.92 -64.75 32.94
C ARG A 197 46.00 -65.88 32.50
N GLU A 198 45.89 -66.94 33.29
CA GLU A 198 45.00 -68.06 32.99
C GLU A 198 43.52 -67.61 32.96
N ILE A 199 43.12 -66.74 33.89
CA ILE A 199 41.77 -66.15 33.91
C ILE A 199 41.53 -65.29 32.65
N ASP A 200 42.49 -64.45 32.26
CA ASP A 200 42.36 -63.61 31.05
C ASP A 200 42.24 -64.45 29.76
N ASP A 201 43.00 -65.55 29.65
CA ASP A 201 42.93 -66.43 28.48
C ASP A 201 41.62 -67.22 28.45
N ALA A 202 41.11 -67.68 29.60
CA ALA A 202 39.79 -68.29 29.69
C ALA A 202 38.67 -67.32 29.31
N ILE A 203 38.75 -66.06 29.74
CA ILE A 203 37.78 -65.01 29.39
C ILE A 203 37.80 -64.74 27.88
N LYS A 204 38.97 -64.70 27.23
CA LYS A 204 39.06 -64.53 25.77
C LYS A 204 38.38 -65.67 25.00
N VAL A 205 38.61 -66.91 25.42
CA VAL A 205 37.98 -68.09 24.81
C VAL A 205 36.47 -68.01 24.98
N LEU A 206 35.99 -67.67 26.17
CA LEU A 206 34.57 -67.50 26.45
C LEU A 206 33.95 -66.40 25.57
N ARG A 207 34.62 -65.24 25.45
CA ARG A 207 34.15 -64.12 24.62
C ARG A 207 34.03 -64.53 23.15
N GLY A 208 35.04 -65.19 22.61
CA GLY A 208 34.99 -65.71 21.23
C GLY A 208 33.84 -66.71 21.03
N THR A 209 33.60 -67.57 22.02
CA THR A 209 32.48 -68.53 21.98
C THR A 209 31.12 -67.82 21.98
N ILE A 210 30.97 -66.76 22.78
CA ILE A 210 29.74 -65.95 22.82
C ILE A 210 29.55 -65.16 21.52
N GLU A 211 30.60 -64.54 20.96
CA GLU A 211 30.53 -63.82 19.69
C GLU A 211 30.09 -64.73 18.53
N ILE A 212 30.62 -65.95 18.49
CA ILE A 212 30.19 -66.99 17.54
C ILE A 212 28.72 -67.33 17.77
N ALA A 213 28.30 -67.58 19.01
CA ALA A 213 26.90 -67.91 19.32
C ALA A 213 25.92 -66.77 18.96
N ILE A 214 26.30 -65.51 19.17
CA ILE A 214 25.50 -64.34 18.77
C ILE A 214 25.39 -64.25 17.25
N THR A 215 26.50 -64.48 16.55
CA THR A 215 26.53 -64.47 15.08
C THR A 215 25.69 -65.59 14.50
N ASP A 216 25.82 -66.81 15.04
CA ASP A 216 25.02 -67.97 14.65
C ASP A 216 23.53 -67.76 14.94
N PHE A 217 23.19 -67.16 16.09
CA PHE A 217 21.82 -66.80 16.43
C PHE A 217 21.25 -65.74 15.49
N SER A 218 22.02 -64.68 15.18
CA SER A 218 21.62 -63.65 14.20
C SER A 218 21.43 -64.25 12.80
N ASN A 219 22.31 -65.15 12.37
CA ASN A 219 22.20 -65.87 11.10
C ASN A 219 21.04 -66.87 11.07
N ALA A 220 20.69 -67.50 12.19
CA ALA A 220 19.52 -68.38 12.30
C ALA A 220 18.20 -67.59 12.28
N ILE A 221 18.20 -66.34 12.74
CA ILE A 221 17.02 -65.47 12.77
C ILE A 221 16.87 -64.65 11.48
N ASN A 222 17.94 -64.32 10.76
CA ASN A 222 17.86 -63.56 9.50
C ASN A 222 16.91 -64.17 8.43
N PRO A 223 16.84 -65.51 8.22
CA PRO A 223 15.83 -66.15 7.36
C PRO A 223 14.40 -66.05 7.88
N HIS A 224 14.21 -65.74 9.17
CA HIS A 224 12.92 -65.59 9.85
C HIS A 224 12.56 -64.12 10.18
N GLY A 225 13.49 -63.17 10.04
CA GLY A 225 13.26 -61.73 10.19
C GLY A 225 12.64 -61.08 8.95
N ALA A 226 12.68 -61.78 7.81
CA ALA A 226 11.87 -61.48 6.62
C ALA A 226 10.50 -62.19 6.67
N LEU A 227 10.03 -62.65 7.84
CA LEU A 227 8.60 -62.89 8.08
C LEU A 227 7.89 -61.54 8.22
N ASP A 228 7.81 -60.86 7.09
CA ASP A 228 6.61 -60.28 6.54
C ASP A 228 5.94 -59.18 7.37
N MET A 229 6.37 -57.92 7.16
CA MET A 229 5.56 -56.75 7.49
C MET A 229 4.14 -56.84 6.88
N SER A 230 3.90 -57.66 5.84
CA SER A 230 2.53 -57.93 5.38
C SER A 230 1.68 -58.75 6.36
N ARG A 231 2.24 -59.54 7.28
CA ARG A 231 1.45 -60.20 8.34
C ARG A 231 1.02 -59.25 9.45
N LEU A 232 1.81 -58.22 9.76
CA LEU A 232 1.41 -57.17 10.71
C LEU A 232 0.33 -56.26 10.13
N GLU A 233 0.40 -55.91 8.84
CA GLU A 233 -0.71 -55.20 8.14
C GLU A 233 -1.98 -56.05 8.06
N THR A 234 -1.87 -57.37 7.88
CA THR A 234 -3.05 -58.27 7.83
C THR A 234 -3.78 -58.33 9.19
N ILE A 235 -3.05 -58.31 10.31
CA ILE A 235 -3.64 -58.29 11.66
C ILE A 235 -4.22 -56.90 11.98
N GLN A 236 -3.56 -55.82 11.56
CA GLN A 236 -4.03 -54.45 11.81
C GLN A 236 -5.30 -54.12 11.01
N ASN A 237 -5.41 -54.61 9.76
CA ASN A 237 -6.60 -54.42 8.93
C ASN A 237 -7.80 -55.30 9.35
N MET A 238 -7.57 -56.41 10.07
CA MET A 238 -8.65 -57.21 10.64
C MET A 238 -9.28 -56.57 11.90
N SER A 239 -8.54 -55.74 12.63
CA SER A 239 -9.07 -55.02 13.81
C SER A 239 -9.92 -53.78 13.47
N THR A 240 -9.95 -53.35 12.21
CA THR A 240 -10.76 -52.19 11.74
C THR A 240 -12.09 -52.59 11.08
N THR A 241 -12.42 -53.87 11.02
CA THR A 241 -13.73 -54.38 10.57
C THR A 241 -14.43 -55.11 11.72
N HIS A 242 -14.84 -54.35 12.73
CA HIS A 242 -15.96 -54.66 13.61
C HIS A 242 -16.51 -53.39 14.25
#